data_AF-A0A1H0X7Q4-F1
#
_entry.id   AF-A0A1H0X7Q4-F1
#
_cell.length_a   1.000
_cell.length_b   1.000
_cell.length_c   1.000
_cell.angle_alpha   90.00
_cell.angle_beta   90.00
_cell.angle_gamma   90.00
#
_symmetry.space_group_name_H-M   'P 1'
#
loop_
_entity.id
_entity.type
_entity.pdbx_description
1 polymer ?
#
loop_
_entity_poly.entity_id
_entity_poly.type
_entity_poly.pdbx_seq_one_letter_code
_entity_poly.pdbx_strand_id
1 'polypeptide(L)'
;MARALDGRRHTFRPLTEAVVERHLDLMRQWDGPLDLVAGFALAVPLPVISQLLRLPPEDQERFYDNGTAELIRIGISADNANEHAKAALDYLAEVVHTRSRAPRDDLISDLVTSPS
;
A
#
# COMPACT_ATOMS: atom_id res chain seq x y z
N MET A 1 4.81 0.92 17.63
CA MET A 1 3.86 0.85 16.48
C MET A 1 2.78 1.93 16.53
N ALA A 2 1.88 1.96 17.53
CA ALA A 2 0.75 2.93 17.57
C ALA A 2 1.18 4.41 17.49
N ARG A 3 2.29 4.78 18.15
CA ARG A 3 2.81 6.16 18.17
C ARG A 3 3.26 6.66 16.79
N ALA A 4 3.88 5.80 15.97
CA ALA A 4 4.30 6.17 14.61
C ALA A 4 3.09 6.38 13.69
N LEU A 5 2.08 5.51 13.80
CA LEU A 5 0.82 5.67 13.07
C LEU A 5 0.08 6.93 13.50
N ASP A 6 0.04 7.23 14.80
CA ASP A 6 -0.57 8.46 15.32
C ASP A 6 0.15 9.72 14.83
N GLY A 7 1.48 9.73 14.80
CA GLY A 7 2.27 10.86 14.30
C GLY A 7 1.96 11.22 12.85
N ARG A 8 1.65 10.23 12.01
CA ARG A 8 1.31 10.43 10.59
C ARG A 8 -0.18 10.39 10.28
N ARG A 9 -1.07 10.16 11.26
CA ARG A 9 -2.52 10.03 11.05
C ARG A 9 -3.12 11.18 10.24
N HIS A 10 -2.61 12.39 10.44
CA HIS A 10 -3.04 13.59 9.73
C HIS A 10 -2.80 13.54 8.21
N THR A 11 -1.85 12.73 7.74
CA THR A 11 -1.55 12.57 6.30
C THR A 11 -2.46 11.56 5.61
N PHE A 12 -3.14 10.68 6.36
CA PHE A 12 -3.86 9.55 5.77
C PHE A 12 -5.09 10.02 4.97
N ARG A 13 -5.85 10.96 5.54
CA ARG A 13 -7.04 11.51 4.89
C ARG A 13 -6.70 12.22 3.57
N PRO A 14 -5.78 13.21 3.54
CA PRO A 14 -5.42 13.89 2.30
C PRO A 14 -4.91 12.93 1.21
N LEU A 15 -4.09 11.94 1.57
CA LEU A 15 -3.60 10.94 0.63
C LEU A 15 -4.73 10.07 0.07
N THR A 16 -5.66 9.64 0.93
CA THR A 16 -6.82 8.85 0.51
C THR A 16 -7.73 9.65 -0.40
N GLU A 17 -8.05 10.90 -0.04
CA GLU A 17 -8.89 11.78 -0.85
C GLU A 17 -8.29 12.04 -2.23
N ALA A 18 -6.97 12.28 -2.32
CA ALA A 18 -6.29 12.46 -3.60
C ALA A 18 -6.35 11.19 -4.48
N VAL A 19 -6.15 10.01 -3.89
CA VAL A 19 -6.25 8.73 -4.62
C VAL A 19 -7.70 8.47 -5.07
N VAL A 20 -8.67 8.73 -4.20
CA VAL A 20 -10.10 8.57 -4.52
C VAL A 20 -10.50 9.50 -5.66
N GLU A 21 -10.17 10.79 -5.60
CA GLU A 21 -10.53 11.76 -6.64
C GLU A 21 -9.96 11.34 -8.00
N ARG A 22 -8.69 10.90 -8.04
CA ARG A 22 -8.07 10.37 -9.26
C ARG A 22 -8.85 9.19 -9.84
N HIS A 23 -9.30 8.24 -9.02
CA HIS A 23 -10.08 7.11 -9.52
C HIS A 23 -11.48 7.53 -9.96
N LEU A 24 -12.13 8.46 -9.26
CA LEU A 24 -13.41 9.01 -9.68
C LEU A 24 -13.31 9.73 -11.03
N ASP A 25 -12.23 10.46 -11.30
CA ASP A 25 -11.98 11.11 -12.59
C ASP A 25 -11.82 10.08 -13.73
N LEU A 26 -11.11 8.98 -13.49
CA LEU A 26 -10.99 7.90 -14.47
C LEU A 26 -12.35 7.23 -14.74
N MET A 27 -13.15 7.02 -13.69
CA MET A 27 -14.49 6.44 -13.82
C MET A 27 -15.45 7.36 -14.58
N ARG A 28 -15.36 8.68 -14.40
CA ARG A 28 -16.18 9.67 -15.13
C ARG A 28 -15.92 9.65 -16.64
N GLN A 29 -14.75 9.20 -17.07
CA GLN A 29 -14.36 9.08 -18.48
C GLN A 29 -14.77 7.74 -19.10
N TRP A 30 -15.34 6.83 -18.31
CA TRP A 30 -15.72 5.49 -18.77
C TRP A 30 -17.17 5.47 -19.25
N ASP A 31 -17.38 5.12 -20.52
CA ASP A 31 -18.71 5.14 -21.16
C ASP A 31 -19.50 3.82 -21.02
N GLY A 32 -18.98 2.83 -20.28
CA GLY A 32 -19.55 1.49 -20.17
C GLY A 32 -19.97 1.08 -18.75
N PRO A 33 -20.49 -0.15 -18.58
CA PRO A 33 -20.64 -0.74 -17.26
C PRO A 33 -19.29 -0.81 -16.54
N LEU A 34 -19.28 -0.54 -15.24
CA LEU A 34 -18.08 -0.54 -14.42
C LEU A 34 -18.22 -1.54 -13.27
N ASP A 35 -17.21 -2.39 -13.10
CA ASP A 35 -17.03 -3.17 -11.88
C ASP A 35 -16.41 -2.28 -10.79
N LEU A 36 -17.22 -1.90 -9.79
CA LEU A 36 -16.76 -1.07 -8.68
C LEU A 36 -15.78 -1.79 -7.74
N VAL A 37 -15.77 -3.12 -7.73
CA VAL A 37 -14.82 -3.88 -6.91
C VAL A 37 -13.43 -3.73 -7.52
N ALA A 38 -13.29 -4.09 -8.79
CA ALA A 38 -12.02 -3.99 -9.50
C ALA A 38 -11.60 -2.53 -9.75
N GLY A 39 -12.54 -1.69 -10.18
CA GLY A 39 -12.27 -0.31 -10.62
C GLY A 39 -12.13 0.72 -9.49
N PHE A 40 -12.51 0.39 -8.26
CA PHE A 40 -12.46 1.33 -7.14
C PHE A 40 -12.05 0.68 -5.81
N ALA A 41 -12.79 -0.33 -5.34
CA ALA A 41 -12.59 -0.87 -3.98
C ALA A 41 -11.21 -1.49 -3.76
N LEU A 42 -10.68 -2.21 -4.76
CA LEU A 42 -9.32 -2.78 -4.71
C LEU A 42 -8.26 -1.79 -5.20
N ALA A 43 -8.64 -0.88 -6.10
CA ALA A 43 -7.73 0.07 -6.73
C ALA A 43 -7.33 1.24 -5.81
N VAL A 44 -8.14 1.59 -4.81
CA VAL A 44 -7.87 2.71 -3.89
C VAL A 44 -6.89 2.36 -2.76
N PRO A 45 -7.03 1.26 -2.01
CA PRO A 45 -6.21 1.01 -0.83
C PRO A 45 -4.72 0.82 -1.12
N LEU A 46 -4.37 0.12 -2.20
CA LEU A 46 -2.96 -0.18 -2.51
C LEU A 46 -2.12 1.07 -2.80
N PRO A 47 -2.54 2.00 -3.70
CA PRO A 47 -1.80 3.25 -3.91
C PRO A 47 -1.69 4.10 -2.65
N VAL A 48 -2.69 4.09 -1.77
CA VAL A 48 -2.62 4.80 -0.48
C VAL A 48 -1.52 4.19 0.39
N ILE A 49 -1.49 2.86 0.54
CA ILE A 49 -0.47 2.17 1.34
C ILE A 49 0.93 2.40 0.75
N SER A 50 1.12 2.23 -0.56
CA SER A 50 2.42 2.46 -1.22
C SER A 50 2.96 3.87 -1.01
N GLN A 51 2.08 4.89 -1.04
CA GLN A 51 2.44 6.28 -0.76
C GLN A 51 2.77 6.53 0.71
N LEU A 52 2.04 5.92 1.65
CA LEU A 52 2.35 6.00 3.08
C LEU A 52 3.73 5.41 3.40
N LEU A 53 4.10 4.32 2.72
CA LEU A 53 5.40 3.66 2.87
C LEU A 53 6.54 4.39 2.13
N ARG A 54 6.20 5.35 1.25
CA ARG A 54 7.12 6.05 0.33
C ARG A 54 8.03 5.07 -0.40
N LEU A 55 7.43 4.06 -1.03
CA LEU A 55 8.15 3.12 -1.89
C LEU A 55 8.58 3.82 -3.20
N PRO A 56 9.78 3.51 -3.73
CA PRO A 56 10.19 3.96 -5.06
C PRO A 56 9.17 3.54 -6.13
N PRO A 57 8.98 4.32 -7.21
CA PRO A 57 8.03 3.98 -8.27
C PRO A 57 8.21 2.56 -8.84
N GLU A 58 9.46 2.13 -9.06
CA GLU A 58 9.83 0.79 -9.52
C GLU A 58 9.38 -0.32 -8.56
N ASP A 59 9.24 -0.01 -7.27
CA ASP A 59 8.78 -0.94 -6.26
C ASP A 59 7.27 -0.88 -6.03
N GLN A 60 6.57 0.13 -6.55
CA GLN A 60 5.10 0.20 -6.44
C GLN A 60 4.44 -0.89 -7.30
N GLU A 61 4.97 -1.12 -8.50
CA GLU A 61 4.56 -2.20 -9.39
C GLU A 61 4.96 -3.56 -8.78
N ARG A 62 6.19 -3.68 -8.29
CA ARG A 62 6.65 -4.90 -7.59
C ARG A 62 5.83 -5.22 -6.34
N PHE A 63 5.42 -4.22 -5.56
CA PHE A 63 4.56 -4.39 -4.40
C PHE A 63 3.14 -4.83 -4.78
N TYR A 64 2.66 -4.38 -5.94
CA TYR A 64 1.39 -4.81 -6.52
C TYR A 64 1.47 -6.26 -7.03
N ASP A 65 2.50 -6.56 -7.81
CA ASP A 65 2.72 -7.84 -8.50
C ASP A 65 3.16 -8.97 -7.56
N ASN A 66 3.87 -8.67 -6.47
CA ASN A 66 4.30 -9.66 -5.48
C ASN A 66 3.16 -10.17 -4.58
N GLY A 67 1.90 -9.89 -4.93
CA GLY A 67 0.75 -10.52 -4.31
C GLY A 67 0.05 -9.69 -3.23
N THR A 68 0.47 -8.45 -2.95
CA THR A 68 -0.30 -7.58 -2.04
C THR A 68 -1.69 -7.29 -2.62
N ALA A 69 -1.81 -7.21 -3.95
CA ALA A 69 -3.10 -7.13 -4.62
C ALA A 69 -3.95 -8.40 -4.45
N GLU A 70 -3.32 -9.56 -4.46
CA GLU A 70 -4.01 -10.84 -4.21
C GLU A 70 -4.43 -11.00 -2.74
N LEU A 71 -3.62 -10.50 -1.79
CA LEU A 71 -3.96 -10.54 -0.35
C LEU A 71 -5.20 -9.73 0.01
N ILE A 72 -5.50 -8.66 -0.74
CA ILE A 72 -6.72 -7.87 -0.54
C ILE A 72 -7.90 -8.38 -1.39
N ARG A 73 -7.69 -9.40 -2.22
CA ARG A 73 -8.71 -9.98 -3.08
C ARG A 73 -9.65 -10.88 -2.29
N ILE A 74 -10.95 -10.70 -2.51
CA ILE A 74 -11.96 -11.57 -1.89
C ILE A 74 -11.89 -12.97 -2.52
N GLY A 75 -11.79 -14.01 -1.70
CA GLY A 75 -11.84 -15.40 -2.16
C GLY A 75 -10.49 -16.03 -2.54
N ILE A 76 -9.36 -15.45 -2.10
CA ILE A 76 -8.04 -16.09 -2.22
C ILE A 76 -7.98 -17.43 -1.44
N SER A 77 -7.34 -18.44 -2.01
CA SER A 77 -7.08 -19.71 -1.31
C SER A 77 -6.02 -19.53 -0.23
N ALA A 78 -6.03 -20.37 0.81
CA ALA A 78 -5.06 -20.29 1.91
C ALA A 78 -3.61 -20.48 1.42
N ASP A 79 -3.38 -21.41 0.50
CA ASP A 79 -2.04 -21.68 -0.04
C ASP A 79 -1.51 -20.50 -0.85
N ASN A 80 -2.32 -19.93 -1.74
CA ASN A 80 -1.94 -18.74 -2.51
C ASN A 80 -1.71 -17.53 -1.58
N ALA A 81 -2.55 -17.37 -0.55
CA ALA A 81 -2.39 -16.30 0.43
C ALA A 81 -1.04 -16.42 1.17
N ASN A 82 -0.61 -17.63 1.52
CA ASN A 82 0.68 -17.85 2.18
C ASN A 82 1.87 -17.50 1.26
N GLU A 83 1.82 -17.90 0.00
CA GLU A 83 2.87 -17.60 -0.97
C GLU A 83 2.99 -16.09 -1.22
N HIS A 84 1.88 -15.41 -1.46
CA HIS A 84 1.84 -13.97 -1.66
C HIS A 84 2.20 -13.18 -0.38
N ALA A 85 1.77 -13.65 0.79
CA ALA A 85 2.19 -13.07 2.07
C ALA A 85 3.70 -13.19 2.27
N LYS A 86 4.28 -14.36 1.94
CA LYS A 86 5.73 -14.56 2.03
C LYS A 86 6.47 -13.59 1.11
N ALA A 87 6.08 -13.46 -0.15
CA ALA A 87 6.72 -12.54 -1.09
C ALA A 87 6.61 -11.07 -0.63
N ALA A 88 5.45 -10.65 -0.14
CA ALA A 88 5.25 -9.31 0.42
C ALA A 88 6.12 -9.06 1.66
N LEU A 89 6.24 -10.05 2.55
CA LEU A 89 7.08 -9.96 3.75
C LEU A 89 8.58 -9.92 3.41
N ASP A 90 9.03 -10.75 2.47
CA ASP A 90 10.43 -10.78 2.03
C ASP A 90 10.82 -9.41 1.44
N TYR A 91 9.95 -8.80 0.62
CA TYR A 91 10.15 -7.44 0.14
C TYR A 91 10.17 -6.38 1.26
N LEU A 92 9.20 -6.40 2.17
CA LEU A 92 9.15 -5.43 3.27
C LEU A 92 10.38 -5.56 4.19
N ALA A 93 10.93 -6.77 4.35
CA ALA A 93 12.16 -6.98 5.09
C ALA A 93 13.36 -6.25 4.47
N GLU A 94 13.50 -6.24 3.14
CA GLU A 94 14.54 -5.48 2.44
C GLU A 94 14.39 -3.96 2.67
N VAL A 95 13.15 -3.46 2.60
CA VAL A 95 12.85 -2.04 2.83
C VAL A 95 13.16 -1.65 4.27
N VAL A 96 12.72 -2.46 5.24
CA VAL A 96 13.01 -2.27 6.67
C VAL A 96 14.51 -2.28 6.93
N HIS A 97 15.26 -3.23 6.35
CA HIS A 97 16.72 -3.30 6.50
C HIS A 97 17.38 -1.99 6.03
N THR A 98 17.00 -1.51 4.85
CA THR A 98 17.51 -0.26 4.29
C THR A 98 17.18 0.94 5.18
N ARG A 99 15.92 1.07 5.63
CA ARG A 99 15.45 2.18 6.47
C ARG A 99 16.02 2.17 7.88
N SER A 100 16.40 0.99 8.40
CA SER A 100 17.08 0.85 9.69
C SER A 100 18.50 1.43 9.66
N ARG A 101 19.17 1.36 8.51
CA ARG A 101 20.55 1.86 8.32
C ARG A 101 20.58 3.33 7.88
N ALA A 102 19.59 3.75 7.10
CA ALA A 102 19.46 5.10 6.60
C ALA A 102 17.99 5.57 6.69
N PRO A 103 17.55 6.03 7.87
CA PRO A 103 16.19 6.53 8.05
C PRO A 103 15.87 7.71 7.12
N ARG A 104 14.61 7.81 6.72
CA ARG A 104 14.04 8.87 5.88
C ARG A 104 12.76 9.39 6.54
N ASP A 105 12.18 10.44 5.98
CA ASP A 105 10.85 10.89 6.41
C ASP A 105 9.77 9.95 5.83
N ASP A 106 9.48 8.83 6.47
CA ASP A 106 8.35 7.96 6.10
C ASP A 106 7.92 7.05 7.26
N LEU A 107 6.77 6.39 7.08
CA LEU A 107 6.18 5.56 8.13
C LEU A 107 7.10 4.40 8.55
N ILE A 108 7.84 3.80 7.61
CA ILE A 108 8.73 2.68 7.93
C ILE A 108 9.89 3.17 8.80
N SER A 109 10.50 4.30 8.45
CA SER A 109 11.54 4.92 9.28
C SER A 109 11.04 5.27 10.67
N ASP A 110 9.86 5.89 10.78
CA ASP A 110 9.27 6.18 12.09
C ASP A 110 9.05 4.90 12.91
N LEU A 111 8.62 3.80 12.27
CA LEU A 111 8.38 2.52 12.92
C LEU A 111 9.68 1.87 13.42
N VAL A 112 10.77 1.91 12.65
CA VAL A 112 12.05 1.28 13.02
C VAL A 112 12.88 2.12 14.00
N THR A 113 12.67 3.44 14.06
CA THR A 113 13.35 4.32 15.01
C THR A 113 12.54 4.62 16.26
N SER A 114 11.25 4.28 16.29
CA SER A 114 10.42 4.44 17.50
C SER A 114 10.91 3.48 18.58
N PRO A 115 11.18 3.95 19.82
CA PRO A 115 11.49 3.06 20.93
C PRO A 115 10.31 2.13 21.20
N SER A 116 10.62 0.84 21.39
CA SER A 116 9.69 -0.24 21.74
C SER A 116 8.91 0.04 23.02
#